data_AF-A0A0F9F9M6-F1
#
_entry.id   AF-A0A0F9F9M6-F1
#
_cell.length_a   1.000
_cell.length_b   1.000
_cell.length_c   1.000
_cell.angle_alpha   90.00
_cell.angle_beta   90.00
_cell.angle_gamma   90.00
#
_symmetry.space_group_name_H-M   'P 1'
#
loop_
_entity.id
_entity.type
_entity.pdbx_description
1 polymer ?
#
loop_
_entity_poly.entity_id
_entity_poly.type
_entity_poly.pdbx_seq_one_letter_code
_entity_poly.pdbx_strand_id
1 'polypeptide(L)'
;KKNRLEAKNNIAFYETESDRTATNIAKLEKDLPLWNTLSEKDSYYAALRPALNASDTTDVLMLGENLNNKLQAKKETVGEHTIFSIDNAKLVLDVEDKLHHQLLVVTPNASYGHGSKRIVTNWHSLADYMYNALSKIPKSLSTQKELNSDYKKSVKANKKVLEIDFDKTEKFELVQKRLVEINVDLDEKYDAEPKEEEEASLSKTAKLQRTHRSQGISL
;
A
#
# COMPACT_ATOMS: atom_id res chain seq x y z
N LYS A 1 21.00 13.30 8.85
CA LYS A 1 20.42 14.23 7.82
C LYS A 1 19.71 13.46 6.70
N LYS A 2 20.39 12.64 5.88
CA LYS A 2 19.79 11.86 4.75
C LYS A 2 18.45 11.18 5.09
N ASN A 3 18.41 10.30 6.09
CA ASN A 3 17.20 9.55 6.45
C ASN A 3 16.01 10.43 6.91
N ARG A 4 16.24 11.63 7.49
CA ARG A 4 15.17 12.56 7.87
C ARG A 4 14.63 13.35 6.66
N LEU A 5 15.44 13.57 5.63
CA LEU A 5 14.97 14.15 4.36
C LEU A 5 14.15 13.12 3.58
N GLU A 6 14.65 11.89 3.50
CA GLU A 6 13.98 10.74 2.90
C GLU A 6 12.62 10.47 3.56
N ALA A 7 12.56 10.39 4.89
CA ALA A 7 11.30 10.21 5.61
C ALA A 7 10.29 11.35 5.37
N LYS A 8 10.74 12.61 5.25
CA LYS A 8 9.86 13.74 4.88
C LYS A 8 9.30 13.59 3.46
N ASN A 9 10.14 13.23 2.49
CA ASN A 9 9.70 13.02 1.10
C ASN A 9 8.70 11.85 1.00
N ASN A 10 8.98 10.75 1.71
CA ASN A 10 8.09 9.59 1.78
C ASN A 10 6.73 9.94 2.39
N ILE A 11 6.70 10.74 3.48
CA ILE A 11 5.43 11.21 4.07
C ILE A 11 4.61 11.98 3.04
N ALA A 12 5.19 12.99 2.37
CA ALA A 12 4.48 13.81 1.39
C ALA A 12 3.93 12.97 0.21
N PHE A 13 4.72 11.99 -0.27
CA PHE A 13 4.30 11.05 -1.31
C PHE A 13 3.12 10.17 -0.84
N TYR A 14 3.24 9.51 0.31
CA TYR A 14 2.19 8.60 0.81
C TYR A 14 0.94 9.33 1.30
N GLU A 15 1.04 10.58 1.76
CA GLU A 15 -0.13 11.42 2.04
C GLU A 15 -0.88 11.75 0.74
N THR A 16 -0.16 12.15 -0.32
CA THR A 16 -0.75 12.44 -1.65
C THR A 16 -1.45 11.22 -2.25
N GLU A 17 -0.83 10.03 -2.19
CA GLU A 17 -1.46 8.79 -2.68
C GLU A 17 -2.60 8.29 -1.74
N SER A 18 -2.57 8.63 -0.44
CA SER A 18 -3.70 8.38 0.48
C SER A 18 -4.92 9.24 0.13
N ASP A 19 -4.73 10.52 -0.19
CA ASP A 19 -5.82 11.42 -0.63
C ASP A 19 -6.38 11.03 -2.01
N ARG A 20 -5.50 10.61 -2.92
CA ARG A 20 -5.89 10.08 -4.24
C ARG A 20 -6.70 8.79 -4.12
N THR A 21 -6.25 7.84 -3.30
CA THR A 21 -7.02 6.59 -3.05
C THR A 21 -8.32 6.86 -2.31
N ALA A 22 -8.36 7.80 -1.34
CA ALA A 22 -9.60 8.22 -0.70
C ALA A 22 -10.63 8.79 -1.72
N THR A 23 -10.17 9.60 -2.66
CA THR A 23 -11.00 10.13 -3.76
C THR A 23 -11.53 9.01 -4.66
N ASN A 24 -10.72 8.00 -4.98
CA ASN A 24 -11.14 6.83 -5.75
C ASN A 24 -12.16 5.96 -4.99
N ILE A 25 -11.96 5.75 -3.68
CA ILE A 25 -12.91 5.04 -2.81
C ILE A 25 -14.26 5.75 -2.85
N ALA A 26 -14.31 7.07 -2.64
CA ALA A 26 -15.55 7.84 -2.64
C ALA A 26 -16.31 7.78 -3.99
N LYS A 27 -15.61 7.60 -5.12
CA LYS A 27 -16.23 7.36 -6.43
C LYS A 27 -16.80 5.95 -6.53
N LEU A 28 -16.01 4.94 -6.17
CA LEU A 28 -16.41 3.52 -6.22
C LEU A 28 -17.56 3.20 -5.26
N GLU A 29 -17.63 3.84 -4.09
CA GLU A 29 -18.74 3.67 -3.14
C GLU A 29 -20.06 4.26 -3.65
N LYS A 30 -20.02 5.30 -4.50
CA LYS A 30 -21.20 5.84 -5.18
C LYS A 30 -21.67 4.99 -6.36
N ASP A 31 -20.76 4.25 -7.00
CA ASP A 31 -21.09 3.35 -8.11
C ASP A 31 -21.48 1.94 -7.63
N LEU A 32 -21.15 1.56 -6.39
CA LEU A 32 -21.47 0.24 -5.83
C LEU A 32 -22.98 -0.10 -5.82
N PRO A 33 -23.92 0.82 -5.51
CA PRO A 33 -25.36 0.54 -5.60
C PRO A 33 -25.83 0.14 -7.00
N LEU A 34 -25.28 0.76 -8.05
CA LEU A 34 -25.55 0.40 -9.45
C LEU A 34 -25.03 -1.00 -9.78
N TRP A 35 -23.84 -1.37 -9.29
CA TRP A 35 -23.37 -2.75 -9.46
C TRP A 35 -24.31 -3.73 -8.75
N ASN A 36 -24.79 -3.41 -7.56
CA ASN A 36 -25.66 -4.30 -6.78
C ASN A 36 -27.05 -4.53 -7.42
N THR A 37 -27.55 -3.63 -8.28
CA THR A 37 -28.80 -3.88 -9.05
C THR A 37 -28.57 -4.75 -10.28
N LEU A 38 -27.34 -4.80 -10.80
CA LEU A 38 -26.96 -5.49 -12.03
C LEU A 38 -26.05 -6.72 -11.79
N SER A 39 -25.78 -7.09 -10.54
CA SER A 39 -24.83 -8.15 -10.18
C SER A 39 -25.33 -9.54 -10.55
N GLU A 40 -26.65 -9.74 -10.62
CA GLU A 40 -27.26 -10.96 -11.12
C GLU A 40 -27.42 -10.88 -12.64
N LYS A 41 -26.99 -11.95 -13.33
CA LYS A 41 -27.03 -12.01 -14.81
C LYS A 41 -28.43 -11.82 -15.38
N ASP A 42 -29.45 -12.39 -14.74
CA ASP A 42 -30.82 -12.28 -15.20
C ASP A 42 -31.35 -10.85 -15.07
N SER A 43 -31.03 -10.15 -13.97
CA SER A 43 -31.33 -8.72 -13.79
C SER A 43 -30.62 -7.86 -14.82
N TYR A 44 -29.34 -8.13 -15.10
CA TYR A 44 -28.58 -7.44 -16.15
C TYR A 44 -29.21 -7.64 -17.54
N TYR A 45 -29.56 -8.87 -17.92
CA TYR A 45 -30.17 -9.13 -19.23
C TYR A 45 -31.61 -8.60 -19.32
N ALA A 46 -32.37 -8.58 -18.22
CA ALA A 46 -33.68 -7.93 -18.15
C ALA A 46 -33.57 -6.41 -18.36
N ALA A 47 -32.49 -5.76 -17.90
CA ALA A 47 -32.23 -4.35 -18.16
C ALA A 47 -31.64 -4.09 -19.56
N LEU A 48 -30.81 -4.99 -20.09
CA LEU A 48 -30.19 -4.88 -21.43
C LEU A 48 -31.23 -5.01 -22.56
N ARG A 49 -32.23 -5.89 -22.36
CA ARG A 49 -33.50 -6.04 -23.12
C ARG A 49 -34.01 -4.72 -23.75
N PRO A 50 -34.66 -3.89 -22.91
CA PRO A 50 -35.25 -2.63 -23.32
C PRO A 50 -34.18 -1.60 -23.73
N ALA A 51 -33.00 -1.59 -23.10
CA ALA A 51 -31.93 -0.66 -23.48
C ALA A 51 -31.42 -0.85 -24.92
N LEU A 52 -31.54 -2.05 -25.48
CA LEU A 52 -31.23 -2.33 -26.88
C LEU A 52 -32.43 -2.22 -27.84
N ASN A 53 -33.66 -2.02 -27.35
CA ASN A 53 -34.93 -2.18 -28.07
C ASN A 53 -35.16 -3.62 -28.59
N ALA A 54 -34.78 -4.63 -27.81
CA ALA A 54 -34.98 -6.04 -28.14
C ALA A 54 -36.17 -6.65 -27.35
N SER A 55 -36.65 -7.81 -27.80
CA SER A 55 -37.72 -8.56 -27.13
C SER A 55 -37.23 -9.16 -25.82
N ASP A 56 -38.12 -9.33 -24.83
CA ASP A 56 -37.85 -10.03 -23.57
C ASP A 56 -37.36 -11.48 -23.79
N THR A 57 -37.78 -12.09 -24.91
CA THR A 57 -37.38 -13.44 -25.34
C THR A 57 -36.08 -13.48 -26.15
N THR A 58 -35.45 -12.34 -26.47
CA THR A 58 -34.21 -12.32 -27.26
C THR A 58 -33.06 -12.97 -26.47
N ASP A 59 -32.34 -13.89 -27.13
CA ASP A 59 -31.18 -14.58 -26.57
C ASP A 59 -29.91 -13.69 -26.57
N VAL A 60 -28.91 -14.12 -25.80
CA VAL A 60 -27.68 -13.36 -25.57
C VAL A 60 -26.85 -13.14 -26.84
N LEU A 61 -26.85 -14.08 -27.79
CA LEU A 61 -26.08 -13.94 -29.02
C LEU A 61 -26.70 -12.88 -29.93
N MET A 62 -28.03 -12.89 -30.06
CA MET A 62 -28.78 -11.85 -30.78
C MET A 62 -28.65 -10.47 -30.12
N LEU A 63 -28.57 -10.38 -28.78
CA LEU A 63 -28.24 -9.11 -28.11
C LEU A 63 -26.82 -8.63 -28.43
N GLY A 64 -25.86 -9.54 -28.47
CA GLY A 64 -24.48 -9.25 -28.86
C GLY A 64 -24.34 -8.82 -30.32
N GLU A 65 -25.08 -9.44 -31.23
CA GLU A 65 -25.13 -9.05 -32.65
C GLU A 65 -25.76 -7.65 -32.82
N ASN A 66 -26.93 -7.40 -32.21
CA ASN A 66 -27.59 -6.10 -32.21
C ASN A 66 -26.67 -5.00 -31.68
N LEU A 67 -25.92 -5.28 -30.62
CA LEU A 67 -24.94 -4.38 -30.04
C LEU A 67 -23.74 -4.15 -30.98
N ASN A 68 -23.20 -5.19 -31.61
CA ASN A 68 -22.15 -5.06 -32.63
C ASN A 68 -22.61 -4.17 -33.79
N ASN A 69 -23.84 -4.36 -34.28
CA ASN A 69 -24.38 -3.58 -35.39
C ASN A 69 -24.47 -2.08 -35.05
N LYS A 70 -24.93 -1.73 -33.84
CA LYS A 70 -24.91 -0.34 -33.34
C LYS A 70 -23.49 0.22 -33.22
N LEU A 71 -22.54 -0.59 -32.74
CA LEU A 71 -21.14 -0.18 -32.57
C LEU A 71 -20.42 0.06 -33.90
N GLN A 72 -20.52 -0.85 -34.87
CA GLN A 72 -19.89 -0.66 -36.19
C GLN A 72 -20.47 0.56 -36.92
N ALA A 73 -21.79 0.81 -36.80
CA ALA A 73 -22.42 1.99 -37.39
C ALA A 73 -21.90 3.33 -36.80
N LYS A 74 -21.45 3.34 -35.54
CA LYS A 74 -20.88 4.54 -34.89
C LYS A 74 -19.38 4.71 -35.11
N LYS A 75 -18.66 3.61 -35.30
CA LYS A 75 -17.20 3.57 -35.56
C LYS A 75 -16.76 4.38 -36.79
N GLU A 76 -17.66 4.61 -37.75
CA GLU A 76 -17.37 5.39 -38.95
C GLU A 76 -17.29 6.91 -38.71
N THR A 77 -17.69 7.39 -37.53
CA THR A 77 -17.75 8.83 -37.18
C THR A 77 -16.86 9.12 -35.96
N VAL A 78 -15.96 10.09 -36.07
CA VAL A 78 -15.10 10.56 -34.98
C VAL A 78 -15.93 11.17 -33.84
N GLY A 79 -15.54 10.92 -32.59
CA GLY A 79 -16.16 11.46 -31.38
C GLY A 79 -16.65 10.40 -30.39
N GLU A 80 -17.26 10.86 -29.29
CA GLU A 80 -17.81 10.02 -28.24
C GLU A 80 -19.28 9.67 -28.53
N HIS A 81 -19.61 8.37 -28.65
CA HIS A 81 -20.94 7.87 -28.95
C HIS A 81 -21.50 7.01 -27.82
N THR A 82 -22.57 7.48 -27.16
CA THR A 82 -23.38 6.61 -26.29
C THR A 82 -24.17 5.61 -27.14
N ILE A 83 -24.05 4.32 -26.86
CA ILE A 83 -24.64 3.21 -27.61
C ILE A 83 -25.96 2.74 -26.98
N PHE A 84 -25.98 2.64 -25.66
CA PHE A 84 -27.17 2.48 -24.83
C PHE A 84 -26.87 2.94 -23.39
N SER A 85 -27.88 2.97 -22.54
CA SER A 85 -27.73 3.25 -21.11
C SER A 85 -28.58 2.30 -20.28
N ILE A 86 -28.09 1.91 -19.11
CA ILE A 86 -28.83 1.19 -18.07
C ILE A 86 -28.65 2.01 -16.79
N ASP A 87 -29.76 2.48 -16.23
CA ASP A 87 -29.80 3.48 -15.16
C ASP A 87 -28.85 4.66 -15.46
N ASN A 88 -27.91 4.93 -14.56
CA ASN A 88 -26.94 6.02 -14.66
C ASN A 88 -25.67 5.66 -15.44
N ALA A 89 -25.53 4.43 -15.94
CA ALA A 89 -24.35 3.98 -16.67
C ALA A 89 -24.59 3.82 -18.17
N LYS A 90 -23.58 4.20 -18.93
CA LYS A 90 -23.62 4.29 -20.39
C LYS A 90 -22.56 3.40 -21.00
N LEU A 91 -22.92 2.60 -22.00
CA LEU A 91 -21.91 2.01 -22.88
C LEU A 91 -21.55 3.05 -23.95
N VAL A 92 -20.27 3.38 -24.03
CA VAL A 92 -19.73 4.47 -24.85
C VAL A 92 -18.66 3.92 -25.78
N LEU A 93 -18.75 4.28 -27.07
CA LEU A 93 -17.69 4.10 -28.05
C LEU A 93 -17.07 5.46 -28.34
N ASP A 94 -15.83 5.65 -27.89
CA ASP A 94 -14.97 6.79 -28.20
C ASP A 94 -14.19 6.47 -29.48
N VAL A 95 -14.23 7.34 -30.49
CA VAL A 95 -13.66 7.12 -31.81
C VAL A 95 -12.70 8.27 -32.16
N GLU A 96 -11.40 7.97 -32.20
CA GLU A 96 -10.38 8.89 -32.71
C GLU A 96 -10.28 8.75 -34.24
N ASP A 97 -10.20 7.50 -34.74
CA ASP A 97 -10.33 7.15 -36.15
C ASP A 97 -10.89 5.72 -36.35
N LYS A 98 -11.01 5.26 -37.60
CA LYS A 98 -11.58 3.93 -37.92
C LYS A 98 -10.78 2.74 -37.35
N LEU A 99 -9.51 2.92 -37.03
CA LEU A 99 -8.61 1.93 -36.42
C LEU A 99 -8.46 2.18 -34.91
N HIS A 100 -8.48 3.44 -34.48
CA HIS A 100 -8.33 3.89 -33.10
C HIS A 100 -9.69 4.25 -32.48
N HIS A 101 -10.31 3.26 -31.84
CA HIS A 101 -11.56 3.41 -31.10
C HIS A 101 -11.50 2.65 -29.77
N GLN A 102 -12.23 3.15 -28.77
CA GLN A 102 -12.24 2.66 -27.41
C GLN A 102 -13.66 2.48 -26.87
N LEU A 103 -14.01 1.26 -26.51
CA LEU A 103 -15.22 0.90 -25.79
C LEU A 103 -15.01 1.12 -24.29
N LEU A 104 -15.95 1.79 -23.65
CA LEU A 104 -15.96 2.17 -22.24
C LEU A 104 -17.36 2.05 -21.64
N VAL A 105 -17.43 1.84 -20.33
CA VAL A 105 -18.64 2.05 -19.54
C VAL A 105 -18.44 3.27 -18.66
N VAL A 106 -19.28 4.29 -18.81
CA VAL A 106 -19.17 5.55 -18.09
C VAL A 106 -20.31 5.66 -17.07
N THR A 107 -19.97 5.93 -15.82
CA THR A 107 -20.89 6.30 -14.73
C THR A 107 -20.75 7.81 -14.43
N PRO A 108 -21.59 8.41 -13.56
CA PRO A 108 -21.39 9.80 -13.13
C PRO A 108 -20.09 10.03 -12.34
N ASN A 109 -19.42 8.97 -11.86
CA ASN A 109 -18.26 9.07 -10.97
C ASN A 109 -16.93 8.62 -11.62
N ALA A 110 -16.98 7.68 -12.57
CA ALA A 110 -15.81 7.03 -13.16
C ALA A 110 -16.08 6.39 -14.54
N SER A 111 -15.01 5.98 -15.21
CA SER A 111 -15.07 5.22 -16.47
C SER A 111 -14.36 3.87 -16.31
N TYR A 112 -15.01 2.82 -16.79
CA TYR A 112 -14.59 1.42 -16.66
C TYR A 112 -14.38 0.82 -18.05
N GLY A 113 -13.50 -0.18 -18.15
CA GLY A 113 -13.29 -0.94 -19.37
C GLY A 113 -13.08 -2.42 -19.06
N HIS A 114 -13.52 -3.29 -19.96
CA HIS A 114 -13.32 -4.73 -19.88
C HIS A 114 -12.41 -5.24 -21.02
N GLY A 115 -11.59 -6.26 -20.72
CA GLY A 115 -10.73 -6.96 -21.68
C GLY A 115 -10.07 -6.07 -22.74
N SER A 116 -10.28 -6.43 -24.01
CA SER A 116 -10.02 -5.54 -25.13
C SER A 116 -10.97 -4.35 -25.08
N LYS A 117 -10.40 -3.13 -25.09
CA LYS A 117 -11.17 -1.90 -25.29
C LYS A 117 -11.58 -1.68 -26.76
N ARG A 118 -11.32 -2.60 -27.68
CA ARG A 118 -11.85 -2.54 -29.06
C ARG A 118 -13.15 -3.33 -29.15
N ILE A 119 -13.95 -3.07 -30.19
CA ILE A 119 -15.15 -3.89 -30.47
C ILE A 119 -14.70 -5.34 -30.70
N VAL A 120 -15.23 -6.28 -29.91
CA VAL A 120 -14.89 -7.71 -30.01
C VAL A 120 -15.85 -8.45 -30.93
N THR A 121 -15.35 -9.46 -31.64
CA THR A 121 -16.15 -10.30 -32.56
C THR A 121 -16.98 -11.37 -31.85
N ASN A 122 -16.69 -11.67 -30.58
CA ASN A 122 -17.49 -12.60 -29.78
C ASN A 122 -18.74 -11.88 -29.24
N TRP A 123 -19.90 -12.20 -29.80
CA TRP A 123 -21.19 -11.60 -29.44
C TRP A 123 -21.57 -11.81 -27.97
N HIS A 124 -21.29 -13.00 -27.40
CA HIS A 124 -21.57 -13.27 -25.99
C HIS A 124 -20.73 -12.34 -25.09
N SER A 125 -19.43 -12.21 -25.37
CA SER A 125 -18.54 -11.29 -24.65
C SER A 125 -18.92 -9.81 -24.84
N LEU A 126 -19.54 -9.46 -25.97
CA LEU A 126 -19.98 -8.10 -26.26
C LEU A 126 -21.28 -7.76 -25.52
N ALA A 127 -22.27 -8.66 -25.53
CA ALA A 127 -23.48 -8.55 -24.71
C ALA A 127 -23.14 -8.43 -23.22
N ASP A 128 -22.11 -9.13 -22.78
CA ASP A 128 -21.60 -9.09 -21.41
C ASP A 128 -20.65 -7.92 -21.09
N TYR A 129 -20.27 -7.08 -22.06
CA TYR A 129 -19.20 -6.11 -21.89
C TYR A 129 -19.44 -5.16 -20.72
N MET A 130 -20.67 -4.64 -20.60
CA MET A 130 -21.01 -3.67 -19.57
C MET A 130 -21.04 -4.31 -18.18
N TYR A 131 -21.68 -5.47 -18.03
CA TYR A 131 -21.63 -6.29 -16.82
C TYR A 131 -20.19 -6.58 -16.39
N ASN A 132 -19.34 -7.04 -17.32
CA ASN A 132 -17.95 -7.42 -17.06
C ASN A 132 -17.00 -6.24 -16.81
N ALA A 133 -17.43 -5.00 -17.11
CA ALA A 133 -16.73 -3.79 -16.72
C ALA A 133 -17.14 -3.33 -15.30
N LEU A 134 -18.45 -3.33 -15.00
CA LEU A 134 -18.99 -2.95 -13.70
C LEU A 134 -18.68 -3.96 -12.59
N SER A 135 -18.58 -5.26 -12.91
CA SER A 135 -18.22 -6.32 -11.95
C SER A 135 -16.84 -6.15 -11.30
N LYS A 136 -16.02 -5.24 -11.83
CA LYS A 136 -14.73 -4.84 -11.24
C LYS A 136 -14.89 -3.91 -10.03
N ILE A 137 -16.01 -3.21 -9.88
CA ILE A 137 -16.23 -2.20 -8.83
C ILE A 137 -15.95 -2.75 -7.42
N PRO A 138 -16.51 -3.91 -6.98
CA PRO A 138 -16.25 -4.42 -5.62
C PRO A 138 -14.78 -4.79 -5.38
N LYS A 139 -14.13 -5.42 -6.37
CA LYS A 139 -12.72 -5.80 -6.26
C LYS A 139 -11.82 -4.57 -6.22
N SER A 140 -12.06 -3.59 -7.11
CA SER A 140 -11.36 -2.31 -7.11
C SER A 140 -11.54 -1.54 -5.81
N LEU A 141 -12.76 -1.51 -5.24
CA LEU A 141 -13.04 -0.87 -3.96
C LEU A 141 -12.26 -1.51 -2.82
N SER A 142 -12.20 -2.85 -2.77
CA SER A 142 -11.40 -3.59 -1.78
C SER A 142 -9.92 -3.23 -1.87
N THR A 143 -9.33 -3.32 -3.07
CA THR A 143 -7.91 -2.98 -3.30
C THR A 143 -7.60 -1.51 -2.99
N GLN A 144 -8.48 -0.56 -3.30
CA GLN A 144 -8.26 0.85 -2.95
C GLN A 144 -8.30 1.07 -1.42
N LYS A 145 -9.17 0.36 -0.68
CA LYS A 145 -9.22 0.41 0.79
C LYS A 145 -7.97 -0.19 1.44
N GLU A 146 -7.45 -1.29 0.89
CA GLU A 146 -6.19 -1.90 1.30
C GLU A 146 -4.99 -0.95 1.08
N LEU A 147 -4.85 -0.41 -0.14
CA LEU A 147 -3.79 0.57 -0.46
C LEU A 147 -3.83 1.80 0.44
N ASN A 148 -5.02 2.36 0.70
CA ASN A 148 -5.18 3.53 1.59
C ASN A 148 -4.77 3.21 3.04
N SER A 149 -5.05 1.98 3.51
CA SER A 149 -4.55 1.49 4.81
C SER A 149 -3.02 1.43 4.84
N ASP A 150 -2.40 0.90 3.79
CA ASP A 150 -0.95 0.73 3.71
C ASP A 150 -0.18 2.05 3.53
N TYR A 151 -0.74 3.02 2.80
CA TYR A 151 -0.21 4.38 2.77
C TYR A 151 -0.26 5.03 4.15
N LYS A 152 -1.37 4.90 4.90
CA LYS A 152 -1.47 5.39 6.29
C LYS A 152 -0.47 4.71 7.24
N LYS A 153 -0.23 3.41 7.09
CA LYS A 153 0.84 2.70 7.83
C LYS A 153 2.22 3.27 7.47
N SER A 154 2.49 3.51 6.19
CA SER A 154 3.76 4.04 5.67
C SER A 154 4.03 5.47 6.15
N VAL A 155 3.00 6.34 6.17
CA VAL A 155 3.07 7.68 6.77
C VAL A 155 3.40 7.58 8.26
N LYS A 156 2.71 6.72 9.02
CA LYS A 156 2.97 6.53 10.46
C LYS A 156 4.39 6.00 10.73
N ALA A 157 4.89 5.09 9.89
CA ALA A 157 6.26 4.56 10.00
C ALA A 157 7.31 5.65 9.73
N ASN A 158 7.13 6.46 8.68
CA ASN A 158 8.07 7.55 8.39
C ASN A 158 7.99 8.69 9.42
N LYS A 159 6.80 8.97 10.00
CA LYS A 159 6.67 9.92 11.13
C LYS A 159 7.48 9.47 12.34
N LYS A 160 7.44 8.17 12.70
CA LYS A 160 8.35 7.60 13.72
C LYS A 160 9.83 7.80 13.38
N VAL A 161 10.25 7.69 12.12
CA VAL A 161 11.65 7.95 11.71
C VAL A 161 12.05 9.43 11.89
N LEU A 162 11.09 10.36 11.87
CA LEU A 162 11.33 11.77 12.20
C LEU A 162 11.30 12.06 13.70
N GLU A 163 10.53 11.29 14.47
CA GLU A 163 10.43 11.33 15.94
C GLU A 163 11.60 10.61 16.63
N ILE A 164 12.29 9.68 15.96
CA ILE A 164 13.57 9.15 16.42
C ILE A 164 14.60 10.28 16.30
N ASP A 165 14.73 11.04 17.38
CA ASP A 165 15.96 11.77 17.62
C ASP A 165 17.08 10.74 17.82
N PHE A 166 18.04 10.81 16.90
CA PHE A 166 19.28 10.05 17.00
C PHE A 166 20.10 10.70 18.11
N ASP A 167 19.80 10.34 19.36
CA ASP A 167 20.50 10.86 20.51
C ASP A 167 21.86 10.18 20.69
N LYS A 168 22.69 10.39 19.67
CA LYS A 168 24.13 10.15 19.72
C LYS A 168 24.81 11.22 20.56
N THR A 169 24.19 12.38 20.75
CA THR A 169 24.73 13.49 21.54
C THR A 169 24.70 13.14 23.03
N GLU A 170 23.53 12.83 23.59
CA GLU A 170 23.38 12.41 25.00
C GLU A 170 24.22 11.16 25.30
N LYS A 171 24.25 10.18 24.38
CA LYS A 171 25.11 8.99 24.53
C LYS A 171 26.62 9.30 24.43
N PHE A 172 27.01 10.29 23.63
CA PHE A 172 28.41 10.71 23.51
C PHE A 172 28.84 11.55 24.72
N GLU A 173 27.98 12.44 25.21
CA GLU A 173 28.18 13.21 26.45
C GLU A 173 28.30 12.28 27.66
N LEU A 174 27.45 11.24 27.76
CA LEU A 174 27.55 10.24 28.82
C LEU A 174 28.88 9.45 28.77
N VAL A 175 29.39 9.16 27.56
CA VAL A 175 30.67 8.48 27.36
C VAL A 175 31.85 9.43 27.63
N GLN A 176 31.79 10.69 27.21
CA GLN A 176 32.78 11.70 27.55
C GLN A 176 32.87 11.93 29.06
N LYS A 177 31.73 12.05 29.74
CA LYS A 177 31.69 12.21 31.20
C LYS A 177 32.36 11.05 31.91
N ARG A 178 32.08 9.80 31.51
CA ARG A 178 32.75 8.61 32.05
C ARG A 178 34.25 8.57 31.77
N LEU A 179 34.70 9.02 30.59
CA LEU A 179 36.13 9.12 30.28
C LEU A 179 36.84 10.17 31.16
N VAL A 180 36.19 11.30 31.44
CA VAL A 180 36.70 12.30 32.39
C VAL A 180 36.76 11.74 33.81
N GLU A 181 35.70 11.07 34.27
CA GLU A 181 35.66 10.41 35.59
C GLU A 181 36.77 9.35 35.75
N ILE A 182 37.03 8.54 34.71
CA ILE A 182 38.12 7.56 34.71
C ILE A 182 39.50 8.23 34.75
N ASN A 183 39.70 9.33 34.01
CA ASN A 183 40.98 10.04 34.03
C ASN A 183 41.25 10.65 35.42
N VAL A 184 40.25 11.26 36.07
CA VAL A 184 40.41 11.81 37.42
C VAL A 184 40.73 10.71 38.44
N ASP A 185 40.04 9.55 38.38
CA ASP A 185 40.31 8.39 39.24
C ASP A 185 41.70 7.76 38.98
N LEU A 186 42.25 7.90 37.77
CA LEU A 186 43.63 7.51 37.46
C LEU A 186 44.64 8.54 37.99
N ASP A 187 44.42 9.83 37.74
CA ASP A 187 45.29 10.91 38.24
C ASP A 187 45.37 10.84 39.78
N GLU A 188 44.24 10.71 40.49
CA GLU A 188 44.20 10.52 41.96
C GLU A 188 44.97 9.27 42.44
N LYS A 189 45.09 8.21 41.63
CA LYS A 189 45.81 6.97 41.97
C LYS A 189 47.29 7.00 41.64
N TYR A 190 47.73 7.87 40.74
CA TYR A 190 49.12 7.97 40.29
C TYR A 190 49.84 9.23 40.80
N ASP A 191 49.12 10.30 41.17
CA ASP A 191 49.66 11.46 41.89
C ASP A 191 49.72 11.23 43.42
N ALA A 192 49.10 10.15 43.93
CA ALA A 192 49.28 9.73 45.31
C ALA A 192 50.71 9.18 45.50
N GLU A 193 51.57 9.95 46.18
CA GLU A 193 52.92 9.51 46.56
C GLU A 193 52.87 8.12 47.23
N PRO A 194 53.70 7.15 46.79
CA PRO A 194 53.70 5.83 47.38
C PRO A 194 54.15 5.95 48.83
N LYS A 195 53.28 5.55 49.77
CA LYS A 195 53.64 5.44 51.18
C LYS A 195 54.69 4.33 51.33
N GLU A 196 55.92 4.72 51.63
CA GLU A 196 56.92 3.80 52.15
C GLU A 196 56.43 3.29 53.52
N GLU A 197 56.01 2.02 53.57
CA GLU A 197 55.82 1.33 54.85
C GLU A 197 57.21 0.92 55.39
N GLU A 198 57.65 1.54 56.48
CA GLU A 198 58.95 1.26 57.10
C GLU A 198 59.03 -0.20 57.61
N GLU A 199 59.96 -1.00 57.07
CA GLU A 199 60.31 -2.32 57.64
C GLU A 199 61.17 -2.19 58.91
N ALA A 200 60.58 -2.44 60.08
CA ALA A 200 61.30 -2.85 61.29
C ALA A 200 60.33 -3.50 62.32
N SER A 201 60.64 -4.57 63.06
CA SER A 201 61.79 -5.48 63.03
C SER A 201 61.44 -6.80 63.74
N LEU A 202 62.26 -7.85 63.54
CA LEU A 202 62.05 -9.23 64.00
C LEU A 202 62.13 -9.42 65.54
N SER A 203 61.34 -10.34 66.11
CA SER A 203 61.87 -11.67 66.55
C SER A 203 60.88 -12.59 67.32
N LYS A 204 60.86 -13.88 66.91
CA LYS A 204 60.86 -15.14 67.71
C LYS A 204 59.86 -15.25 68.91
N THR A 205 59.05 -16.30 69.12
CA THR A 205 59.11 -17.74 68.77
C THR A 205 57.77 -18.43 69.21
N ALA A 206 57.38 -19.70 69.00
CA ALA A 206 57.93 -20.91 68.36
C ALA A 206 56.79 -21.95 68.04
N LYS A 207 57.20 -23.12 67.50
CA LYS A 207 56.54 -24.46 67.53
C LYS A 207 55.30 -24.73 66.66
N LEU A 208 55.58 -25.37 65.51
CA LEU A 208 55.17 -26.75 65.14
C LEU A 208 53.89 -27.30 65.84
N GLN A 209 52.93 -27.94 65.15
CA GLN A 209 53.13 -28.94 64.08
C GLN A 209 51.79 -29.31 63.39
N ARG A 210 51.82 -29.61 62.06
CA ARG A 210 50.99 -30.60 61.30
C ARG A 210 49.43 -30.48 61.35
N THR A 211 48.63 -30.87 60.35
CA THR A 211 48.81 -31.84 59.25
C THR A 211 47.79 -31.61 58.11
N HIS A 212 48.20 -31.90 56.86
CA HIS A 212 47.39 -32.42 55.72
C HIS A 212 46.22 -31.60 55.12
N ARG A 213 45.78 -31.82 53.87
CA ARG A 213 46.38 -32.30 52.57
C ARG A 213 45.24 -32.35 51.53
N SER A 214 45.51 -32.05 50.26
CA SER A 214 44.66 -32.33 49.06
C SER A 214 43.26 -31.68 49.04
N GLN A 215 42.58 -31.41 47.92
CA GLN A 215 42.78 -31.43 46.46
C GLN A 215 41.82 -30.32 45.93
N GLY A 216 41.88 -29.77 44.71
CA GLY A 216 42.71 -29.98 43.53
C GLY A 216 42.01 -29.27 42.35
N ILE A 217 42.76 -28.56 41.50
CA ILE A 217 42.23 -27.92 40.28
C ILE A 217 42.31 -28.93 39.12
N SER A 218 41.29 -29.03 38.27
CA SER A 218 41.44 -29.02 36.79
C SER A 218 40.09 -29.06 36.06
N LEU A 219 39.95 -28.08 35.15
CA LEU A 219 39.49 -28.17 33.76
C LEU A 219 38.34 -29.15 33.42
#